data_AF-Q09F45-F1
#
_entry.id   AF-Q09F45-F1
#
_cell.length_a   1.000
_cell.length_b   1.000
_cell.length_c   1.000
_cell.angle_alpha   90.00
_cell.angle_beta   90.00
_cell.angle_gamma   90.00
#
_symmetry.space_group_name_H-M   'P 1'
#
loop_
_entity.id
_entity.type
_entity.pdbx_description
1 polymer ?
#
loop_
_entity_poly.entity_id
_entity_poly.type
_entity_poly.pdbx_seq_one_letter_code
_entity_poly.pdbx_strand_id
1 'polypeptide(L)'
;MFRWLFLYWYNCTDTPSSLAKINLWSYINIRIFKARVSSALAYYILGLNNLELKKLKIFYKNSYFDYIYLKSIPLFLFTIIFLIFFITL
;
A
#
# COMPACT_ATOMS: atom_id res chain seq x y z
N MET A 1 -18.64 -12.31 2.86
CA MET A 1 -18.91 -13.24 1.74
C MET A 1 -17.65 -13.61 0.94
N PHE A 2 -16.83 -12.64 0.51
CA PHE A 2 -15.64 -12.90 -0.33
C PHE A 2 -14.45 -13.61 0.34
N ARG A 3 -14.39 -13.66 1.68
CA ARG A 3 -13.24 -14.26 2.41
C ARG A 3 -13.06 -15.76 2.11
N TRP A 4 -14.12 -16.54 2.03
CA TRP A 4 -14.03 -17.95 1.66
C TRP A 4 -13.56 -18.11 0.21
N LEU A 5 -14.16 -17.35 -0.73
CA LEU A 5 -13.71 -17.34 -2.12
C LEU A 5 -12.21 -17.02 -2.21
N PHE A 6 -11.77 -15.98 -1.51
CA PHE A 6 -10.36 -15.61 -1.44
C PHE A 6 -9.49 -16.76 -0.91
N LEU A 7 -9.88 -17.39 0.21
CA LEU A 7 -9.16 -18.55 0.76
C LEU A 7 -9.11 -19.72 -0.23
N TYR A 8 -10.19 -19.96 -0.96
CA TYR A 8 -10.25 -21.00 -1.99
C TYR A 8 -9.28 -20.71 -3.14
N TRP A 9 -9.25 -19.48 -3.67
CA TRP A 9 -8.36 -19.10 -4.76
C TRP A 9 -6.89 -18.96 -4.33
N TYR A 10 -6.63 -18.61 -3.07
CA TYR A 10 -5.29 -18.52 -2.50
C TYR A 10 -4.65 -19.90 -2.26
N ASN A 11 -5.46 -20.92 -2.01
CA ASN A 11 -4.95 -22.26 -1.75
C ASN A 11 -4.50 -22.94 -3.06
N CYS A 12 -3.20 -22.99 -3.33
CA CYS A 12 -2.66 -23.60 -4.56
C CYS A 12 -2.78 -25.15 -4.57
N THR A 13 -2.94 -25.77 -3.41
CA THR A 13 -3.05 -27.22 -3.27
C THR A 13 -4.51 -27.64 -3.14
N ASP A 14 -5.16 -27.89 -4.27
CA ASP A 14 -6.40 -28.66 -4.29
C ASP A 14 -6.08 -30.15 -4.38
N THR A 15 -6.81 -31.00 -3.68
CA THR A 15 -6.78 -32.45 -3.88
C THR A 15 -8.04 -32.89 -4.63
N PRO A 16 -7.92 -33.73 -5.66
CA PRO A 16 -9.09 -34.27 -6.32
C PRO A 16 -9.84 -35.18 -5.34
N SER A 17 -11.15 -34.95 -5.20
CA SER A 17 -12.02 -35.88 -4.45
C SER A 17 -12.23 -37.14 -5.29
N SER A 18 -12.22 -38.31 -4.65
CA SER A 18 -12.53 -39.59 -5.29
C SER A 18 -13.96 -39.65 -5.87
N LEU A 19 -14.85 -38.77 -5.41
CA LEU A 19 -16.22 -38.63 -5.90
C LEU A 19 -16.32 -37.74 -7.15
N ALA A 20 -15.32 -36.89 -7.41
CA ALA A 20 -15.35 -35.95 -8.52
C ALA A 20 -14.81 -36.59 -9.81
N LYS A 21 -15.73 -36.97 -10.71
CA LYS A 21 -15.41 -37.49 -12.05
C LYS A 21 -15.25 -36.34 -13.05
N ILE A 22 -14.17 -35.57 -12.92
CA ILE A 22 -13.83 -34.51 -13.88
C ILE A 22 -12.86 -35.09 -14.92
N ASN A 23 -13.07 -34.76 -16.20
CA ASN A 23 -12.14 -35.10 -17.27
C ASN A 23 -10.76 -34.48 -16.99
N LEU A 24 -9.69 -35.26 -17.17
CA LEU A 24 -8.30 -34.82 -16.97
C LEU A 24 -8.00 -33.48 -17.66
N TRP A 25 -8.47 -33.29 -18.90
CA TRP A 25 -8.23 -32.07 -19.66
C TRP A 25 -8.91 -30.85 -19.04
N SER A 26 -10.18 -30.99 -18.64
CA SER A 26 -10.92 -29.95 -17.93
C SER A 26 -10.26 -29.62 -16.59
N TYR A 27 -9.79 -30.63 -15.87
CA TYR A 27 -9.10 -30.45 -14.60
C TYR A 27 -7.79 -29.66 -14.73
N ILE A 28 -6.96 -29.99 -15.72
CA ILE A 28 -5.73 -29.24 -16.03
C ILE A 28 -6.06 -27.77 -16.33
N ASN A 29 -7.07 -27.52 -17.15
CA ASN A 29 -7.48 -26.15 -17.50
C ASN A 29 -7.99 -25.36 -16.29
N ILE A 30 -8.80 -25.98 -15.42
CA ILE A 30 -9.27 -25.34 -14.18
C ILE A 30 -8.08 -24.98 -13.28
N ARG A 31 -7.08 -25.87 -13.17
CA ARG A 31 -5.86 -25.57 -12.40
C ARG A 31 -5.05 -24.43 -12.98
N ILE A 32 -4.84 -24.42 -14.30
CA ILE A 32 -4.12 -23.33 -14.98
C ILE A 32 -4.85 -22.01 -14.80
N PHE A 33 -6.18 -22.02 -14.94
CA PHE A 33 -7.02 -20.85 -14.70
C PHE A 33 -6.86 -20.35 -13.25
N LYS A 34 -6.96 -21.25 -12.26
CA LYS A 34 -6.77 -20.94 -10.84
C LYS A 34 -5.42 -20.30 -10.57
N ALA A 35 -4.33 -20.85 -11.12
CA ALA A 35 -2.99 -20.32 -10.96
C ALA A 35 -2.82 -18.91 -11.56
N ARG A 36 -3.49 -18.61 -12.68
CA ARG A 36 -3.47 -17.26 -13.28
C ARG A 36 -4.27 -16.25 -12.46
N VAL A 37 -5.41 -16.66 -11.94
CA VAL A 37 -6.24 -15.78 -11.09
C VAL A 37 -5.53 -15.49 -9.77
N SER A 38 -4.90 -16.49 -9.14
CA SER A 38 -4.17 -16.31 -7.89
C SER A 38 -2.96 -15.39 -8.05
N SER A 39 -2.21 -15.51 -9.15
CA SER A 39 -1.06 -14.62 -9.42
C SER A 39 -1.50 -13.18 -9.69
N ALA A 40 -2.61 -12.98 -10.43
CA ALA A 40 -3.18 -11.66 -10.64
C ALA A 40 -3.65 -11.03 -9.31
N LEU A 41 -4.34 -11.79 -8.46
CA LEU A 41 -4.77 -11.32 -7.14
C LEU A 41 -3.57 -10.95 -6.25
N ALA A 42 -2.52 -11.78 -6.24
CA ALA A 42 -1.30 -11.49 -5.49
C ALA A 42 -0.63 -10.19 -5.97
N TYR A 43 -0.58 -9.97 -7.29
CA TYR A 43 -0.07 -8.73 -7.88
C TYR A 43 -0.86 -7.51 -7.41
N TYR A 44 -2.19 -7.56 -7.44
CA TYR A 44 -3.03 -6.45 -6.97
C TYR A 44 -2.87 -6.18 -5.47
N ILE A 45 -2.77 -7.22 -4.64
CA ILE A 45 -2.56 -7.07 -3.19
C ILE A 45 -1.21 -6.41 -2.91
N LEU A 46 -0.14 -6.87 -3.57
CA LEU A 46 1.19 -6.25 -3.44
C LEU A 46 1.18 -4.80 -3.94
N GLY A 47 0.45 -4.52 -5.02
CA GLY A 47 0.25 -3.16 -5.53
C GLY A 47 -0.43 -2.25 -4.50
N LEU A 48 -1.48 -2.73 -3.85
CA LEU A 48 -2.19 -1.99 -2.80
C LEU A 48 -1.30 -1.74 -1.57
N ASN A 49 -0.56 -2.75 -1.11
CA ASN A 49 0.39 -2.59 0.01
C ASN A 49 1.47 -1.55 -0.31
N ASN A 50 1.98 -1.54 -1.55
CA ASN A 50 2.96 -0.55 -1.98
C ASN A 50 2.39 0.87 -2.04
N LEU A 51 1.12 1.02 -2.41
CA LEU A 51 0.42 2.31 -2.38
C LEU A 51 0.24 2.82 -0.95
N GLU A 52 -0.06 1.94 0.00
CA GLU A 52 -0.17 2.26 1.42
C GLU A 52 1.18 2.75 1.99
N LEU A 53 2.27 2.04 1.68
CA LEU A 53 3.63 2.46 2.05
C LEU A 53 4.02 3.80 1.41
N LYS A 54 3.64 4.03 0.15
CA LYS A 54 3.89 5.30 -0.54
C LYS A 54 3.10 6.45 0.10
N LYS A 55 1.87 6.20 0.55
CA LYS A 55 1.05 7.16 1.30
C LYS A 55 1.75 7.54 2.62
N LEU A 56 2.20 6.56 3.42
CA LEU A 56 2.96 6.81 4.66
C LEU A 56 4.20 7.69 4.43
N LYS A 57 4.95 7.45 3.36
CA LYS A 57 6.13 8.25 3.00
C LYS A 57 5.80 9.70 2.64
N ILE A 58 4.67 9.96 1.98
CA ILE A 58 4.21 11.31 1.63
C ILE A 58 3.79 12.08 2.89
N PHE A 59 3.04 11.44 3.80
CA PHE A 59 2.64 12.08 5.05
C PHE A 59 3.83 12.42 5.96
N TYR A 60 4.84 11.54 6.03
CA TYR A 60 6.08 11.81 6.77
C TYR A 60 6.89 12.98 6.18
N LYS A 61 6.83 13.20 4.86
CA LYS A 61 7.53 14.33 4.23
C LYS A 61 6.80 15.65 4.48
N ASN A 62 5.45 15.63 4.51
CA ASN A 62 4.66 16.80 4.85
C ASN A 62 4.85 17.23 6.30
N SER A 63 4.86 16.30 7.27
CA SER A 63 5.07 16.65 8.68
C SER A 63 6.44 17.28 8.93
N TYR A 64 7.47 16.85 8.20
CA TYR A 64 8.79 17.48 8.27
C TYR A 64 8.80 18.89 7.68
N PHE A 65 8.06 19.12 6.59
CA PHE A 65 7.90 20.45 6.00
C PHE A 65 7.14 21.40 6.93
N ASP A 66 6.02 20.95 7.50
CA ASP A 66 5.22 21.73 8.45
C ASP A 66 6.03 22.08 9.71
N TYR A 67 6.84 21.14 10.20
CA TYR A 67 7.73 21.37 11.34
C TYR A 67 8.82 22.43 11.06
N ILE A 68 9.46 22.38 9.88
CA ILE A 68 10.43 23.40 9.47
C ILE A 68 9.75 24.77 9.37
N TYR A 69 8.56 24.82 8.77
CA TYR A 69 7.82 26.07 8.56
C TYR A 69 7.38 26.70 9.88
N LEU A 70 6.88 25.90 10.82
CA LEU A 70 6.48 26.36 12.16
C LEU A 70 7.66 26.87 12.99
N LYS A 71 8.87 26.32 12.80
CA LYS A 71 10.08 26.81 13.48
C LYS A 71 10.71 28.04 12.81
N SER A 72 10.62 28.17 11.49
CA SER A 72 11.29 29.25 10.76
C SER A 72 10.54 30.58 10.86
N ILE A 73 9.21 30.58 10.92
CA ILE A 73 8.40 31.81 11.02
C ILE A 73 8.71 32.61 12.31
N PRO A 74 8.70 32.02 13.52
CA PRO A 74 9.02 32.76 14.75
C PRO A 74 10.44 33.33 14.73
N LEU A 75 11.39 32.57 14.16
CA LEU A 75 12.78 33.00 14.06
C LEU A 75 12.93 34.20 13.13
N PHE A 76 12.24 34.17 11.99
CA PHE A 76 12.20 35.28 11.03
C PHE A 76 11.57 36.55 11.66
N LEU A 77 10.45 36.40 12.36
CA LEU A 77 9.84 37.52 13.10
C LEU A 77 10.79 38.09 14.15
N PHE A 78 11.50 37.24 14.88
CA PHE A 78 12.47 37.67 15.88
C PHE A 78 13.62 38.45 15.25
N THR A 79 14.13 38.00 14.08
CA THR A 79 15.18 38.74 13.35
C THR A 79 14.72 40.10 12.86
N ILE A 80 13.47 40.24 12.42
CA ILE A 80 12.90 41.53 12.00
C ILE A 80 12.81 42.47 13.20
N ILE A 81 12.27 42.01 14.33
CA ILE A 81 12.15 42.81 15.55
C ILE A 81 13.54 43.26 16.03
N PHE A 82 14.52 42.36 16.00
CA PHE A 82 15.90 42.68 16.39
C PHE A 82 16.53 43.74 15.47
N LEU A 83 16.33 43.62 14.15
CA LEU A 83 16.80 44.61 13.17
C LEU A 83 16.15 45.98 13.37
N ILE A 84 14.83 46.02 13.60
CA ILE A 84 14.12 47.28 13.88
C ILE A 84 14.70 47.94 15.13
N PHE A 85 14.88 47.17 16.21
CA PHE A 85 15.45 47.68 17.45
C PHE A 85 16.84 48.30 17.23
N PHE A 86 17.70 47.65 16.45
CA PHE A 86 19.06 48.14 16.15
C PHE A 86 19.09 49.37 15.24
N ILE A 87 18.06 49.59 14.41
CA ILE A 87 17.95 50.77 13.55
C ILE A 87 17.39 51.97 14.33
N THR A 88 16.50 51.72 15.29
CA THR A 88 15.82 52.76 16.07
C THR A 88 16.62 53.28 17.27
N LEU A 89 17.67 52.57 17.68
CA LEU A 89 18.50 52.86 18.85
C LEU A 89 19.89 53.31 18.40
#